data_AF-A0A2N5FNT0-F1
#
_entry.id   AF-A0A2N5FNT0-F1
#
_cell.length_a   1.000
_cell.length_b   1.000
_cell.length_c   1.000
_cell.angle_alpha   90.00
_cell.angle_beta   90.00
_cell.angle_gamma   90.00
#
_symmetry.space_group_name_H-M   'P 1'
#
loop_
_entity.id
_entity.type
_entity.pdbx_description
1 polymer ?
#
loop_
_entity_poly.entity_id
_entity_poly.type
_entity_poly.pdbx_seq_one_letter_code
_entity_poly.pdbx_strand_id
1 'polypeptide(L)'
;MVRTKGAKKGRGLTNAEASAKYGLAPILDEAGSVATLHHSQQKGVGPLYEASTRYHNIANAKRAPLHPYKGKLNPFYPMDETTRGAFQKVDSINYWKIRGEEALGGR
;
A
#
# COMPACT_ATOMS: atom_id res chain seq x y z
N MET A 1 1.08 8.94 -16.73
CA MET A 1 -0.35 8.58 -16.60
C MET A 1 -0.98 9.44 -15.50
N VAL A 2 -2.10 10.11 -15.80
CA VAL A 2 -2.90 10.85 -14.81
C VAL A 2 -3.94 9.91 -14.22
N ARG A 3 -4.16 9.97 -12.91
CA ARG A 3 -5.08 9.11 -12.17
C ARG A 3 -6.53 9.51 -12.47
N THR A 4 -7.30 8.55 -12.99
CA THR A 4 -8.76 8.67 -13.14
C THR A 4 -9.53 7.85 -12.08
N LYS A 5 -8.84 6.92 -11.42
CA LYS A 5 -9.38 5.99 -10.41
C LYS A 5 -8.72 6.20 -9.04
N GLY A 6 -9.09 5.37 -8.06
CA GLY A 6 -8.60 5.43 -6.69
C GLY A 6 -9.21 6.58 -5.88
N ALA A 7 -8.51 6.99 -4.81
CA ALA A 7 -8.94 8.03 -3.87
C ALA A 7 -9.26 9.35 -4.59
N LYS A 8 -10.43 9.93 -4.28
CA LYS A 8 -10.95 11.15 -4.95
C LYS A 8 -9.94 12.30 -4.97
N LYS A 9 -9.24 12.53 -3.85
CA LYS A 9 -8.24 13.61 -3.72
C LYS A 9 -7.03 13.46 -4.65
N GLY A 10 -6.75 12.25 -5.15
CA GLY A 10 -5.63 12.00 -6.07
C GLY A 10 -6.01 11.96 -7.54
N ARG A 11 -7.30 12.10 -7.90
CA ARG A 11 -7.72 12.09 -9.30
C ARG A 11 -7.33 13.41 -9.98
N GLY A 12 -6.94 13.34 -11.24
CA GLY A 12 -6.38 14.49 -11.98
C GLY A 12 -4.90 14.76 -11.72
N LEU A 13 -4.28 14.00 -10.80
CA LEU A 13 -2.83 14.02 -10.56
C LEU A 13 -2.18 12.76 -11.12
N THR A 14 -0.91 12.84 -11.47
CA THR A 14 -0.07 11.65 -11.70
C THR A 14 0.11 10.85 -10.39
N ASN A 15 0.63 9.62 -10.50
CA ASN A 15 0.96 8.83 -9.32
C ASN A 15 1.97 9.55 -8.41
N ALA A 16 3.00 10.16 -8.99
CA ALA A 16 4.05 10.84 -8.21
C ALA A 16 3.48 12.07 -7.48
N GLU A 17 2.70 12.92 -8.16
CA GLU A 17 2.05 14.09 -7.54
C GLU A 17 1.06 13.71 -6.44
N ALA A 18 0.23 12.69 -6.65
CA ALA A 18 -0.70 12.21 -5.64
C ALA A 18 0.03 11.61 -4.42
N SER A 19 1.16 10.94 -4.66
CA SER A 19 2.01 10.39 -3.63
C SER A 19 2.65 11.51 -2.80
N ALA A 20 3.36 12.45 -3.44
CA ALA A 20 4.01 13.59 -2.80
C ALA A 20 3.02 14.45 -1.99
N LYS A 21 1.87 14.79 -2.60
CA LYS A 21 0.90 15.70 -1.98
C LYS A 21 0.11 15.07 -0.84
N TYR A 22 -0.23 13.79 -0.95
CA TYR A 22 -1.23 13.17 -0.07
C TYR A 22 -0.82 11.84 0.56
N GLY A 23 0.38 11.34 0.27
CA GLY A 23 0.86 10.00 0.66
C GLY A 23 0.01 8.88 0.06
N LEU A 24 -0.53 9.08 -1.15
CA LEU A 24 -1.33 8.07 -1.82
C LEU A 24 -0.44 7.12 -2.61
N ALA A 25 -0.54 5.82 -2.31
CA ALA A 25 0.13 4.80 -3.10
C ALA A 25 -0.24 4.84 -4.59
N PRO A 26 0.68 4.43 -5.49
CA PRO A 26 0.46 4.45 -6.93
C PRO A 26 -0.61 3.46 -7.38
N ILE A 27 -1.34 3.83 -8.44
CA ILE A 27 -2.18 2.91 -9.21
C ILE A 27 -1.28 2.20 -10.22
N LEU A 28 -1.29 0.87 -10.21
CA LEU A 28 -0.35 0.00 -10.92
C LEU A 28 -0.86 -0.43 -12.30
N ASP A 29 -2.18 -0.47 -12.48
CA ASP A 29 -2.80 -0.93 -13.73
C ASP A 29 -4.14 -0.23 -14.00
N GLU A 30 -4.67 -0.45 -15.21
CA GLU A 30 -5.96 0.07 -15.64
C GLU A 30 -7.14 -0.48 -14.83
N ALA A 31 -6.99 -1.68 -14.24
CA ALA A 31 -8.01 -2.25 -13.35
C ALA A 31 -8.14 -1.47 -12.04
N GLY A 32 -7.16 -0.60 -11.73
CA GLY A 32 -7.14 0.22 -10.53
C GLY A 32 -6.47 -0.47 -9.35
N SER A 33 -5.64 -1.50 -9.60
CA SER A 33 -4.82 -2.10 -8.55
C SER A 33 -3.90 -1.05 -7.94
N VAL A 34 -3.74 -1.07 -6.63
CA VAL A 34 -2.95 -0.09 -5.88
C VAL A 34 -1.78 -0.80 -5.23
N ALA A 35 -0.63 -0.13 -5.11
CA ALA A 35 0.44 -0.63 -4.27
C ALA A 35 0.06 -0.50 -2.79
N THR A 36 0.43 -1.48 -1.99
CA THR A 36 0.29 -1.48 -0.53
C THR A 36 1.62 -1.84 0.10
N LEU A 37 1.81 -1.43 1.35
CA LEU A 37 3.01 -1.76 2.11
C LEU A 37 2.73 -2.93 3.04
N HIS A 38 3.52 -3.99 2.91
CA HIS A 38 3.39 -5.22 3.69
C HIS A 38 4.73 -5.65 4.27
N HIS A 39 4.73 -6.05 5.53
CA HIS A 39 5.83 -6.83 6.09
C HIS A 39 5.62 -8.32 5.79
N SER A 40 6.71 -9.05 5.54
CA SER A 40 6.65 -10.49 5.21
C SER A 40 6.27 -11.41 6.37
N GLN A 41 6.14 -10.91 7.61
CA GLN A 41 5.87 -11.75 8.78
C GLN A 41 4.74 -11.22 9.66
N GLN A 42 4.07 -12.16 10.33
CA GLN A 42 3.11 -11.88 11.41
C GLN A 42 3.87 -11.20 12.55
N LYS A 43 3.35 -10.06 13.03
CA LYS A 43 3.99 -9.01 13.89
C LYS A 43 4.62 -7.81 13.18
N GLY A 44 4.68 -7.77 11.86
CA GLY A 44 5.26 -6.61 11.17
C GLY A 44 6.77 -6.46 11.37
N VAL A 45 7.45 -7.54 11.78
CA VAL A 45 8.89 -7.60 11.98
C VAL A 45 9.49 -8.36 10.82
N GLY A 46 10.13 -7.64 9.90
CA GLY A 46 10.72 -8.21 8.69
C GLY A 46 10.77 -7.19 7.55
N PRO A 47 11.37 -7.55 6.40
CA PRO A 47 11.48 -6.63 5.28
C PRO A 47 10.11 -6.09 4.85
N LEU A 48 10.11 -4.83 4.41
CA LEU A 48 8.93 -4.15 3.89
C LEU A 48 8.86 -4.34 2.37
N TYR A 49 7.68 -4.66 1.87
CA TYR A 49 7.42 -4.92 0.45
C TYR A 49 6.30 -4.03 -0.06
N GLU A 50 6.46 -3.56 -1.29
CA GLU A 50 5.37 -3.00 -2.08
C GLU A 50 4.63 -4.16 -2.78
N ALA A 51 3.35 -4.36 -2.46
CA ALA A 51 2.53 -5.43 -3.00
C ALA A 51 1.30 -4.86 -3.73
N SER A 52 0.90 -5.47 -4.84
CA SER A 52 -0.31 -5.05 -5.56
C SER A 52 -1.57 -5.60 -4.89
N THR A 53 -2.61 -4.76 -4.72
CA THR A 53 -3.95 -5.19 -4.26
C THR A 53 -4.53 -6.34 -5.09
N ARG A 54 -4.10 -6.49 -6.33
CA ARG A 54 -4.47 -7.62 -7.20
C ARG A 54 -4.21 -8.99 -6.56
N TYR A 55 -3.18 -9.10 -5.70
CA TYR A 55 -2.76 -10.36 -5.09
C TYR A 55 -3.21 -10.53 -3.63
N HIS A 56 -3.98 -9.59 -3.08
CA HIS A 56 -4.34 -9.63 -1.65
C HIS A 56 -5.42 -10.64 -1.29
N ASN A 57 -6.41 -10.84 -2.18
CA ASN A 57 -7.57 -11.71 -1.94
C ASN A 57 -7.81 -12.63 -3.13
N ILE A 58 -6.80 -13.38 -3.55
CA ILE A 58 -7.04 -14.36 -4.62
C ILE A 58 -7.69 -15.59 -3.99
N ALA A 59 -9.02 -15.61 -4.01
CA ALA A 59 -9.82 -16.76 -3.56
C ALA A 59 -9.50 -18.07 -4.32
N ASN A 60 -8.83 -17.98 -5.48
CA ASN A 60 -8.53 -19.09 -6.40
C ASN A 60 -7.06 -19.14 -6.83
N ALA A 61 -6.11 -18.82 -5.94
CA ALA A 61 -4.71 -18.86 -6.34
C ALA A 61 -4.12 -20.26 -6.19
N LYS A 62 -3.59 -20.78 -7.29
CA LYS A 62 -2.50 -21.78 -7.30
C LYS A 62 -1.18 -21.25 -6.67
N ARG A 63 -1.23 -20.13 -5.93
CA ARG A 63 -0.13 -19.39 -5.27
C ARG A 63 -0.64 -18.90 -3.92
N ALA A 64 0.17 -18.92 -2.86
CA ALA A 64 -0.30 -18.52 -1.54
C ALA A 64 -0.77 -17.05 -1.52
N PRO A 65 -2.01 -16.74 -1.08
CA PRO A 65 -2.46 -15.35 -0.92
C PRO A 65 -1.70 -14.68 0.24
N LEU A 66 -1.52 -13.35 0.17
CA LEU A 66 -0.92 -12.55 1.24
C LEU A 66 -1.69 -12.67 2.57
N HIS A 67 -3.00 -12.93 2.52
CA HIS A 67 -3.82 -13.23 3.69
C HIS A 67 -4.56 -14.57 3.50
N PRO A 68 -4.03 -15.69 4.04
CA PRO A 68 -4.69 -16.99 3.94
C PRO A 68 -5.98 -17.11 4.78
N TYR A 69 -6.27 -16.13 5.65
CA TYR A 69 -7.40 -16.16 6.58
C TYR A 69 -8.45 -15.09 6.26
N LYS A 70 -9.20 -15.30 5.16
CA LYS A 70 -10.47 -14.64 4.78
C LYS A 70 -10.83 -13.37 5.60
N GLY A 71 -10.21 -12.24 5.28
CA GLY A 71 -10.56 -10.92 5.81
C GLY A 71 -10.07 -10.58 7.22
N LYS A 72 -9.49 -11.52 7.99
CA LYS A 72 -8.83 -11.20 9.26
C LYS A 72 -7.38 -10.78 9.01
N LEU A 73 -7.07 -9.55 9.39
CA LEU A 73 -5.70 -9.02 9.38
C LEU A 73 -4.88 -9.78 10.44
N ASN A 74 -3.93 -10.60 10.00
CA ASN A 74 -2.92 -11.28 10.83
C ASN A 74 -3.49 -11.99 12.09
N PRO A 75 -4.23 -13.10 11.93
CA PRO A 75 -4.93 -13.73 13.06
C PRO A 75 -4.02 -14.35 14.12
N PHE A 76 -2.73 -14.54 13.81
CA PHE A 76 -1.74 -15.02 14.77
C PHE A 76 -0.76 -13.89 15.08
N TYR A 77 -0.58 -13.62 16.38
CA TYR A 77 0.32 -12.60 16.91
C TYR A 77 0.21 -11.24 16.20
N PRO A 78 -0.98 -10.61 16.21
CA PRO A 78 -1.11 -9.28 15.61
C PRO A 78 -0.22 -8.28 16.37
N MET A 79 0.35 -7.35 15.61
CA MET A 79 0.89 -6.11 16.19
C MET A 79 -0.22 -5.39 16.98
N ASP A 80 0.10 -4.69 18.06
CA ASP A 80 -0.90 -3.93 18.81
C ASP A 80 -1.52 -2.81 17.96
N GLU A 81 -2.68 -2.32 18.37
CA GLU A 81 -3.44 -1.36 17.57
C GLU A 81 -2.74 -0.01 17.42
N THR A 82 -1.98 0.41 18.44
CA THR A 82 -1.25 1.68 18.43
C THR A 82 -0.12 1.63 17.41
N THR A 83 0.72 0.60 17.47
CA THR A 83 1.84 0.42 16.52
C THR A 83 1.32 0.21 15.10
N ARG A 84 0.24 -0.56 14.94
CA ARG A 84 -0.42 -0.73 13.62
C ARG A 84 -0.97 0.58 13.10
N GLY A 85 -1.58 1.38 13.97
CA GLY A 85 -2.09 2.70 13.65
C GLY A 85 -0.99 3.66 13.20
N ALA A 86 0.14 3.68 13.90
CA ALA A 86 1.31 4.47 13.52
C ALA A 86 1.81 4.08 12.12
N PHE A 87 1.99 2.78 11.87
CA PHE A 87 2.43 2.32 10.55
C PHE A 87 1.45 2.71 9.42
N GLN A 88 0.16 2.44 9.60
CA GLN A 88 -0.84 2.66 8.53
C GLN A 88 -1.15 4.14 8.29
N LYS A 89 -1.20 4.96 9.35
CA LYS A 89 -1.67 6.35 9.29
C LYS A 89 -0.54 7.36 9.25
N VAL A 90 0.69 6.98 9.57
CA VAL A 90 1.85 7.88 9.60
C VAL A 90 2.94 7.36 8.66
N ASP A 91 3.52 6.21 8.96
CA ASP A 91 4.74 5.75 8.26
C ASP A 91 4.47 5.44 6.80
N SER A 92 3.38 4.72 6.50
CA SER A 92 2.97 4.39 5.13
C SER A 92 2.67 5.64 4.32
N ILE A 93 2.02 6.64 4.92
CA ILE A 93 1.73 7.92 4.25
C ILE A 93 3.03 8.65 3.93
N ASN A 94 3.96 8.73 4.89
CA ASN A 94 5.23 9.40 4.71
C ASN A 94 6.13 8.68 3.70
N TYR A 95 6.16 7.35 3.72
CA TYR A 95 6.86 6.53 2.74
C TYR A 95 6.44 6.90 1.32
N TRP A 96 5.13 6.96 1.06
CA TRP A 96 4.65 7.33 -0.28
C TRP A 96 4.92 8.79 -0.62
N LYS A 97 4.86 9.71 0.33
CA LYS A 97 5.25 11.11 0.08
C LYS A 97 6.68 11.21 -0.42
N ILE A 98 7.62 10.60 0.31
CA ILE A 98 9.05 10.59 -0.02
C ILE A 98 9.25 10.00 -1.42
N ARG A 99 8.66 8.82 -1.69
CA ARG A 99 8.74 8.18 -3.02
C ARG A 99 8.16 9.04 -4.14
N GLY A 100 7.09 9.78 -3.86
CA GLY A 100 6.49 10.73 -4.80
C GLY A 100 7.39 11.92 -5.09
N GLU A 101 8.02 12.49 -4.05
CA GLU A 101 8.96 13.60 -4.16
C GLU A 101 10.20 13.20 -4.95
N GLU A 102 10.80 12.04 -4.63
CA GLU A 102 11.93 11.47 -5.38
C GLU A 102 11.60 11.29 -6.86
N ALA A 103 10.43 10.73 -7.17
CA ALA A 103 9.98 10.52 -8.55
C ALA A 103 9.71 11.82 -9.33
N LEU A 104 9.47 12.94 -8.63
CA LEU A 104 9.32 14.26 -9.23
C LEU A 104 10.65 15.00 -9.41
N GLY A 105 11.78 14.32 -9.20
CA GLY A 105 13.12 14.92 -9.24
C GLY A 105 13.44 15.60 -7.92
N GLY A 106 13.24 14.88 -6.81
CA GLY A 106 13.52 15.34 -5.45
C GLY A 106 14.87 16.06 -5.33
N ARG A 107 14.94 17.00 -4.38
CA ARG A 107 16.12 17.87 -4.15
C ARG A 107 17.43 17.11 -4.09
#